data_AF-A0A174FMG0-F1
#
_entry.id   AF-A0A174FMG0-F1
#
_cell.length_a   1.000
_cell.length_b   1.000
_cell.length_c   1.000
_cell.angle_alpha   90.00
_cell.angle_beta   90.00
_cell.angle_gamma   90.00
#
_symmetry.space_group_name_H-M   'P 1'
#
loop_
_entity.id
_entity.type
_entity.pdbx_description
1 polymer ?
#
loop_
_entity_poly.entity_id
_entity_poly.type
_entity_poly.pdbx_seq_one_letter_code
_entity_poly.pdbx_strand_id
1 'polypeptide(L)'
;MKSKMKIKIKLVESLWLLAMALFIVSCAKGVDDSETFSGGVTNAQLESPEEINFATTTNADGSENLKLSWSVVMGAGGYKVNVHNMNDPVNPVAVVTDSIIDGSSMSFAKLEDTNYHISVLALGNEKLNNTDAQTATEKDYKAFEAVATIHEGESLAEYVNNDMPDFAQNLEQCIVLESGVTYQLDAIADFGMNAVTLRGDVENRPTIVIGTDGGLVTQGGLKIKNVNIDCTEMSAKGVISLSSTPSEALTTTSLGYQGGSLMADCYIINNPIILQGCNLKNVKNGILYDNGKKWGIRDFRIMNSIVQLNNSGSNPIINVAGGGGVKDLTVKNSTIYNLSTKANAPFLKYSNAQPKKMFGDNDQTGSLTITNNTFSRVMSSYKFGDRIPNANIITVNFSYNIFHDVYQMYQAVVTQATRTTIGNTIFGVTKTTHENDINRTDSNGRPLATFENPNFAGPIDLEFDFTKTNGGVDFTPRGNVAIEYKAGDPRWYE
;
A
#
# COMPACT_ATOMS: atom_id res chain seq x y z
N MET A 1 -41.85 -70.12 -29.23
CA MET A 1 -42.11 -70.14 -27.77
C MET A 1 -41.97 -68.71 -27.26
N LYS A 2 -43.09 -68.02 -27.02
CA LYS A 2 -43.76 -67.88 -25.71
C LYS A 2 -42.87 -67.22 -24.64
N SER A 3 -43.20 -65.94 -24.44
CA SER A 3 -43.38 -65.27 -23.14
C SER A 3 -42.17 -65.05 -22.24
N LYS A 4 -41.97 -63.76 -21.93
CA LYS A 4 -41.58 -63.13 -20.65
C LYS A 4 -40.54 -62.05 -20.95
N MET A 5 -40.61 -60.82 -20.46
CA MET A 5 -41.55 -60.10 -19.62
C MET A 5 -41.08 -58.64 -19.68
N LYS A 6 -41.99 -57.67 -19.80
CA LYS A 6 -41.66 -56.24 -19.70
C LYS A 6 -41.08 -55.95 -18.31
N ILE A 7 -39.90 -55.33 -18.23
CA ILE A 7 -39.52 -54.53 -17.06
C ILE A 7 -39.49 -53.08 -17.51
N LYS A 8 -40.48 -52.34 -17.03
CA LYS A 8 -40.61 -50.90 -17.16
C LYS A 8 -39.59 -50.23 -16.24
N ILE A 9 -38.94 -49.21 -16.79
CA ILE A 9 -38.49 -47.95 -16.17
C ILE A 9 -38.74 -47.86 -14.65
N LYS A 10 -37.64 -47.87 -13.89
CA LYS A 10 -37.35 -47.10 -12.65
C LYS A 10 -36.33 -47.88 -11.81
N LEU A 11 -35.07 -47.86 -12.20
CA LEU A 11 -34.00 -48.44 -11.34
C LEU A 11 -32.60 -47.92 -11.69
N VAL A 12 -32.47 -46.63 -12.00
CA VAL A 12 -31.18 -45.90 -11.89
C VAL A 12 -31.40 -44.48 -11.31
N GLU A 13 -32.54 -44.24 -10.66
CA GLU A 13 -32.80 -42.99 -9.91
C GLU A 13 -32.78 -43.19 -8.38
N SER A 14 -32.55 -44.43 -7.88
CA SER A 14 -32.52 -44.72 -6.44
C SER A 14 -31.13 -44.97 -5.85
N LEU A 15 -30.06 -45.07 -6.65
CA LEU A 15 -28.69 -45.17 -6.11
C LEU A 15 -28.15 -43.81 -5.64
N TRP A 16 -28.69 -42.71 -6.18
CA TRP A 16 -28.37 -41.34 -5.75
C TRP A 16 -29.16 -40.88 -4.52
N LEU A 17 -30.26 -41.56 -4.16
CA LEU A 17 -31.03 -41.30 -2.94
C LEU A 17 -30.58 -42.13 -1.73
N LEU A 18 -29.85 -43.23 -1.93
CA LEU A 18 -29.29 -44.01 -0.82
C LEU A 18 -27.96 -43.43 -0.28
N ALA A 19 -27.19 -42.72 -1.11
CA ALA A 19 -26.01 -41.98 -0.67
C ALA A 19 -26.38 -40.70 0.12
N MET A 20 -27.55 -40.11 -0.14
CA MET A 20 -28.08 -38.98 0.66
C MET A 20 -28.65 -39.42 2.01
N ALA A 21 -29.01 -40.69 2.19
CA ALA A 21 -29.46 -41.21 3.49
C ALA A 21 -28.30 -41.57 4.46
N LEU A 22 -27.06 -41.70 3.95
CA LEU A 22 -25.87 -41.94 4.78
C LEU A 22 -25.19 -40.64 5.27
N PHE A 23 -25.62 -39.46 4.80
CA PHE A 23 -25.09 -38.17 5.27
C PHE A 23 -26.04 -37.41 6.23
N ILE A 24 -27.22 -37.94 6.56
CA ILE A 24 -28.18 -37.31 7.48
C ILE A 24 -28.31 -38.08 8.81
N VAL A 25 -27.55 -39.15 9.02
CA VAL A 25 -27.45 -39.83 10.33
C VAL A 25 -25.98 -40.14 10.65
N SER A 26 -25.22 -39.11 11.01
CA SER A 26 -24.16 -39.27 12.02
C SER A 26 -24.18 -38.18 13.10
N CYS A 27 -25.22 -37.36 13.14
CA CYS A 27 -25.67 -36.71 14.37
C CYS A 27 -26.51 -37.69 15.20
N ALA A 28 -25.94 -38.81 15.62
CA ALA A 28 -26.50 -39.63 16.70
C ALA A 28 -25.42 -40.57 17.24
N LYS A 29 -24.92 -40.22 18.42
CA LYS A 29 -23.81 -40.83 19.16
C LYS A 29 -22.45 -40.59 18.50
N GLY A 30 -22.09 -39.31 18.44
CA GLY A 30 -20.72 -38.97 18.83
C GLY A 30 -20.47 -39.64 20.18
N VAL A 31 -19.33 -40.29 20.31
CA VAL A 31 -18.88 -40.86 21.57
C VAL A 31 -19.14 -39.79 22.64
N ASP A 32 -20.02 -40.12 23.60
CA ASP A 32 -20.27 -39.28 24.77
C ASP A 32 -19.05 -39.49 25.68
N ASP A 33 -17.89 -39.07 25.16
CA ASP A 33 -16.75 -38.77 25.97
C ASP A 33 -17.22 -37.56 26.77
N SER A 34 -17.71 -37.87 27.97
CA SER A 34 -17.77 -36.97 29.11
C SER A 34 -16.37 -36.49 29.54
N GLU A 35 -15.38 -36.58 28.64
CA GLU A 35 -14.25 -35.68 28.58
C GLU A 35 -14.76 -34.28 28.22
N THR A 36 -15.40 -33.66 29.21
CA THR A 36 -15.28 -32.22 29.36
C THR A 36 -13.79 -31.94 29.39
N PHE A 37 -13.27 -31.29 28.34
CA PHE A 37 -11.95 -30.65 28.39
C PHE A 37 -12.02 -29.54 29.44
N SER A 38 -12.03 -29.95 30.70
CA SER A 38 -11.84 -29.10 31.85
C SER A 38 -10.36 -28.85 31.93
N GLY A 39 -9.95 -27.58 31.99
CA GLY A 39 -8.56 -27.25 32.25
C GLY A 39 -8.07 -27.68 33.64
N GLY A 40 -8.92 -28.36 34.44
CA GLY A 40 -8.62 -28.84 35.77
C GLY A 40 -8.65 -27.76 36.85
N VAL A 41 -8.74 -26.49 36.45
CA VAL A 41 -8.71 -25.32 37.33
C VAL A 41 -10.12 -24.93 37.76
N THR A 42 -10.41 -25.10 39.05
CA THR A 42 -11.68 -24.72 39.69
C THR A 42 -11.40 -24.09 41.04
N ASN A 43 -12.31 -23.23 41.53
CA ASN A 43 -12.19 -22.56 42.83
C ASN A 43 -10.88 -21.76 42.97
N ALA A 44 -10.38 -21.20 41.86
CA ALA A 44 -9.08 -20.54 41.80
C ALA A 44 -9.21 -19.06 41.44
N GLN A 45 -8.28 -18.27 41.98
CA GLN A 45 -7.97 -16.94 41.51
C GLN A 45 -7.07 -17.08 40.26
N LEU A 46 -7.57 -16.66 39.10
CA LEU A 46 -6.79 -16.77 37.86
C LEU A 46 -5.64 -15.76 37.82
N GLU A 47 -4.67 -16.04 36.95
CA GLU A 47 -3.62 -15.12 36.53
C GLU A 47 -3.82 -14.79 35.05
N SER A 48 -3.45 -13.58 34.64
CA SER A 48 -3.46 -13.19 33.22
C SER A 48 -2.36 -13.91 32.45
N PRO A 49 -2.44 -14.00 31.10
CA PRO A 49 -1.44 -14.71 30.31
C PRO A 49 -0.02 -14.16 30.52
N GLU A 50 1.01 -15.00 30.53
CA GLU A 50 2.39 -14.54 30.80
C GLU A 50 2.89 -13.48 29.80
N GLU A 51 2.50 -13.59 28.53
CA GLU A 51 2.93 -12.68 27.48
C GLU A 51 1.86 -12.42 26.42
N ILE A 52 2.01 -11.30 25.73
CA ILE A 52 1.25 -10.92 24.54
C ILE A 52 2.20 -10.92 23.34
N ASN A 53 1.81 -11.56 22.25
CA ASN A 53 2.59 -11.65 21.01
C ASN A 53 1.90 -10.88 19.88
N PHE A 54 2.70 -10.23 19.04
CA PHE A 54 2.25 -9.39 17.94
C PHE A 54 2.56 -10.03 16.60
N ALA A 55 1.62 -9.93 15.66
CA ALA A 55 1.86 -10.20 14.25
C ALA A 55 1.14 -9.16 13.40
N THR A 56 1.73 -8.72 12.28
CA THR A 56 1.07 -7.84 11.33
C THR A 56 0.55 -8.66 10.15
N THR A 57 -0.68 -8.42 9.74
CA THR A 57 -1.26 -9.00 8.52
C THR A 57 -1.60 -7.88 7.53
N THR A 58 -1.09 -8.00 6.31
CA THR A 58 -1.37 -7.06 5.22
C THR A 58 -2.59 -7.53 4.44
N ASN A 59 -3.58 -6.65 4.28
CA ASN A 59 -4.78 -6.88 3.49
C ASN A 59 -4.50 -6.61 2.01
N ALA A 60 -5.39 -7.09 1.12
CA ALA A 60 -5.24 -6.94 -0.33
C ALA A 60 -5.28 -5.48 -0.81
N ASP A 61 -5.88 -4.58 -0.02
CA ASP A 61 -5.94 -3.14 -0.28
C ASP A 61 -4.72 -2.38 0.28
N GLY A 62 -3.75 -3.11 0.84
CA GLY A 62 -2.53 -2.57 1.42
C GLY A 62 -2.68 -2.05 2.86
N SER A 63 -3.88 -2.09 3.46
CA SER A 63 -4.08 -1.80 4.87
C SER A 63 -3.51 -2.92 5.75
N GLU A 64 -3.19 -2.63 7.00
CA GLU A 64 -2.61 -3.59 7.94
C GLU A 64 -3.55 -3.81 9.13
N ASN A 65 -3.57 -5.05 9.64
CA ASN A 65 -4.15 -5.37 10.93
C ASN A 65 -3.03 -5.79 11.90
N LEU A 66 -3.16 -5.40 13.17
CA LEU A 66 -2.30 -5.91 14.24
C LEU A 66 -3.04 -7.06 14.92
N LYS A 67 -2.47 -8.27 14.82
CA LYS A 67 -2.92 -9.46 15.50
C LYS A 67 -2.23 -9.58 16.85
N LEU A 68 -3.04 -9.71 17.89
CA LEU A 68 -2.64 -10.00 19.26
C LEU A 68 -2.87 -11.49 19.51
N SER A 69 -1.93 -12.15 20.17
CA SER A 69 -2.07 -13.54 20.60
C SER A 69 -1.43 -13.75 21.96
N TRP A 70 -1.99 -14.63 22.77
CA TRP A 70 -1.50 -14.98 24.10
C TRP A 70 -1.71 -16.46 24.37
N SER A 71 -1.12 -16.97 25.45
CA SER A 71 -1.33 -18.35 25.90
C SER A 71 -2.71 -18.53 26.51
N VAL A 72 -3.26 -19.74 26.42
CA VAL A 72 -4.54 -20.07 27.07
C VAL A 72 -4.33 -20.16 28.59
N VAL A 73 -5.06 -19.35 29.33
CA VAL A 73 -5.23 -19.45 30.78
C VAL A 73 -6.31 -20.50 31.08
N MET A 74 -5.89 -21.60 31.71
CA MET A 74 -6.78 -22.71 32.01
C MET A 74 -7.85 -22.31 33.02
N GLY A 75 -9.12 -22.59 32.70
CA GLY A 75 -10.25 -22.24 33.56
C GLY A 75 -10.78 -20.80 33.41
N ALA A 76 -10.24 -20.00 32.49
CA ALA A 76 -10.76 -18.68 32.15
C ALA A 76 -12.12 -18.76 31.43
N GLY A 77 -12.99 -17.79 31.69
CA GLY A 77 -14.27 -17.60 31.00
C GLY A 77 -14.16 -16.72 29.74
N GLY A 78 -13.00 -16.11 29.52
CA GLY A 78 -12.69 -15.20 28.42
C GLY A 78 -11.57 -14.24 28.82
N TYR A 79 -11.28 -13.27 27.96
CA TYR A 79 -10.27 -12.24 28.23
C TYR A 79 -10.85 -10.86 27.98
N LYS A 80 -10.64 -9.94 28.92
CA LYS A 80 -10.95 -8.53 28.74
C LYS A 80 -9.73 -7.83 28.14
N VAL A 81 -9.88 -7.27 26.94
CA VAL A 81 -8.80 -6.64 26.18
C VAL A 81 -9.06 -5.16 25.97
N ASN A 82 -8.05 -4.33 26.24
CA ASN A 82 -8.03 -2.91 25.91
C ASN A 82 -6.79 -2.56 25.07
N VAL A 83 -6.96 -1.63 24.14
CA VAL A 83 -5.89 -1.10 23.30
C VAL A 83 -6.01 0.41 23.22
N HIS A 84 -4.93 1.12 23.52
CA HIS A 84 -4.84 2.58 23.43
C HIS A 84 -3.77 2.99 22.43
N ASN A 85 -4.07 3.98 21.59
CA ASN A 85 -3.09 4.72 20.81
C ASN A 85 -2.32 5.65 21.75
N MET A 86 -0.99 5.49 21.76
CA MET A 86 -0.05 6.16 22.65
C MET A 86 0.84 7.17 21.93
N ASN A 87 0.45 7.64 20.75
CA ASN A 87 1.22 8.66 20.03
C ASN A 87 1.26 10.00 20.78
N ASP A 88 0.20 10.32 21.54
CA ASP A 88 0.23 11.33 22.60
C ASP A 88 0.06 10.61 23.95
N PRO A 89 1.15 10.32 24.68
CA PRO A 89 1.07 9.66 25.99
C PRO A 89 0.32 10.48 27.04
N VAL A 90 0.16 11.80 26.85
CA VAL A 90 -0.59 12.66 27.76
C VAL A 90 -2.10 12.50 27.53
N ASN A 91 -2.52 12.27 26.29
CA ASN A 91 -3.92 12.09 25.90
C ASN A 91 -4.11 10.80 25.08
N PRO A 92 -3.99 9.61 25.69
CA PRO A 92 -4.13 8.35 24.98
C PRO A 92 -5.55 8.19 24.40
N VAL A 93 -5.63 7.74 23.15
CA VAL A 93 -6.92 7.54 22.45
C VAL A 93 -7.27 6.06 22.44
N ALA A 94 -8.44 5.70 22.96
CA ALA A 94 -8.89 4.31 22.98
C ALA A 94 -9.19 3.79 21.55
N VAL A 95 -8.67 2.61 21.23
CA VAL A 95 -8.86 1.92 19.94
C VAL A 95 -9.75 0.69 20.10
N VAL A 96 -9.54 -0.05 21.20
CA VAL A 96 -10.39 -1.15 21.65
C VAL A 96 -10.65 -0.95 23.13
N THR A 97 -11.92 -0.98 23.55
CA THR A 97 -12.31 -0.77 24.94
C THR A 97 -13.19 -1.90 25.43
N ASP A 98 -12.82 -2.49 26.57
CA ASP A 98 -13.58 -3.48 27.32
C ASP A 98 -14.10 -4.66 26.46
N SER A 99 -13.33 -5.08 25.46
CA SER A 99 -13.74 -6.15 24.56
C SER A 99 -13.52 -7.50 25.24
N ILE A 100 -14.58 -8.32 25.32
CA ILE A 100 -14.49 -9.68 25.85
C ILE A 100 -14.22 -10.64 24.68
N ILE A 101 -13.07 -11.28 24.72
CA ILE A 101 -12.61 -12.21 23.69
C ILE A 101 -12.76 -13.64 24.21
N ASP A 102 -13.55 -14.43 23.48
CA ASP A 102 -13.63 -15.89 23.65
C ASP A 102 -12.56 -16.54 22.75
N GLY A 103 -11.39 -16.80 23.34
CA GLY A 103 -10.21 -17.31 22.64
C GLY A 103 -8.92 -16.57 23.00
N SER A 104 -7.78 -17.06 22.49
CA SER A 104 -6.45 -16.57 22.86
C SER A 104 -5.79 -15.66 21.82
N SER A 105 -6.60 -15.04 20.97
CA SER A 105 -6.13 -14.07 19.98
C SER A 105 -7.24 -13.13 19.52
N MET A 106 -6.86 -11.93 19.09
CA MET A 106 -7.74 -11.00 18.40
C MET A 106 -6.97 -10.19 17.35
N SER A 107 -7.67 -9.43 16.51
CA SER A 107 -7.05 -8.51 15.55
C SER A 107 -7.85 -7.22 15.45
N PHE A 108 -7.15 -6.12 15.24
CA PHE A 108 -7.76 -4.81 15.00
C PHE A 108 -7.00 -4.08 13.89
N ALA A 109 -7.65 -3.08 13.29
CA ALA A 109 -7.04 -2.26 12.26
C ALA A 109 -5.82 -1.53 12.81
N LYS A 110 -4.65 -1.77 12.22
CA LYS A 110 -3.42 -1.09 12.58
C LYS A 110 -3.44 0.28 11.91
N LEU A 111 -3.52 1.31 12.74
CA LEU A 111 -3.32 2.68 12.32
C LEU A 111 -1.84 2.90 12.00
N GLU A 112 -1.59 3.69 10.97
CA GLU A 112 -0.23 3.99 10.56
C GLU A 112 0.53 4.72 11.66
N ASP A 113 1.80 4.36 11.82
CA ASP A 113 2.75 5.05 12.70
C ASP A 113 2.24 5.22 14.13
N THR A 114 1.48 4.23 14.60
CA THR A 114 0.81 4.28 15.90
C THR A 114 1.44 3.32 16.90
N ASN A 115 1.94 3.87 18.00
CA ASN A 115 2.34 3.08 19.15
C ASN A 115 1.08 2.70 19.95
N TYR A 116 1.03 1.47 20.42
CA TYR A 116 -0.09 0.97 21.21
C TYR A 116 0.36 0.54 22.60
N HIS A 117 -0.51 0.76 23.57
CA HIS A 117 -0.47 0.09 24.86
C HIS A 117 -1.64 -0.90 24.94
N ILE A 118 -1.34 -2.16 25.21
CA ILE A 118 -2.30 -3.26 25.22
C ILE A 118 -2.39 -3.82 26.64
N SER A 119 -3.60 -4.07 27.12
CA SER A 119 -3.83 -4.85 28.35
C SER A 119 -4.77 -6.03 28.10
N VAL A 120 -4.43 -7.20 28.64
CA VAL A 120 -5.21 -8.43 28.57
C VAL A 120 -5.41 -8.97 29.98
N LEU A 121 -6.67 -9.03 30.43
CA LEU A 121 -7.06 -9.55 31.74
C LEU A 121 -7.81 -10.87 31.59
N ALA A 122 -7.37 -11.93 32.26
CA ALA A 122 -8.12 -13.18 32.29
C ALA A 122 -9.37 -13.04 33.17
N LEU A 123 -10.54 -13.35 32.60
CA LEU A 123 -11.82 -13.32 33.31
C LEU A 123 -12.12 -14.69 33.92
N GLY A 124 -12.65 -14.67 35.13
CA GLY A 124 -13.09 -15.83 35.88
C GLY A 124 -14.22 -16.56 35.14
N ASN A 125 -14.37 -17.83 35.48
CA ASN A 125 -15.47 -18.66 34.98
C ASN A 125 -16.36 -19.04 36.15
N GLU A 126 -17.54 -18.42 36.21
CA GLU A 126 -18.52 -18.64 37.29
C GLU A 126 -18.92 -20.12 37.41
N LYS A 127 -18.99 -20.86 36.30
CA LYS A 127 -19.34 -22.30 36.31
C LYS A 127 -18.27 -23.16 36.98
N LEU A 128 -17.02 -22.67 37.00
CA LEU A 128 -15.88 -23.33 37.63
C LEU A 128 -15.54 -22.71 39.00
N ASN A 129 -16.34 -21.73 39.45
CA ASN A 129 -16.09 -20.92 40.64
C ASN A 129 -14.70 -20.25 40.64
N ASN A 130 -14.21 -19.86 39.47
CA ASN A 130 -12.96 -19.13 39.32
C ASN A 130 -13.21 -17.62 39.34
N THR A 131 -12.31 -16.84 39.92
CA THR A 131 -12.37 -15.37 39.95
C THR A 131 -11.43 -14.74 38.93
N ASP A 132 -11.80 -13.56 38.42
CA ASP A 132 -11.01 -12.74 37.49
C ASP A 132 -9.61 -12.49 38.02
N ALA A 133 -8.60 -12.51 37.14
CA ALA A 133 -7.24 -12.13 37.49
C ALA A 133 -7.18 -10.74 38.16
N GLN A 134 -6.25 -10.56 39.09
CA GLN A 134 -6.11 -9.29 39.82
C GLN A 134 -5.43 -8.20 39.00
N THR A 135 -4.57 -8.60 38.08
CA THR A 135 -3.79 -7.68 37.24
C THR A 135 -3.82 -8.15 35.79
N ALA A 136 -3.85 -7.19 34.87
CA ALA A 136 -3.74 -7.48 33.46
C ALA A 136 -2.28 -7.67 33.07
N THR A 137 -2.06 -8.47 32.03
CA THR A 137 -0.79 -8.48 31.32
C THR A 137 -0.77 -7.29 30.39
N GLU A 138 0.25 -6.45 30.53
CA GLU A 138 0.42 -5.23 29.75
C GLU A 138 1.60 -5.36 28.81
N LYS A 139 1.46 -4.86 27.58
CA LYS A 139 2.57 -4.82 26.63
C LYS A 139 2.45 -3.63 25.69
N ASP A 140 3.55 -2.93 25.52
CA ASP A 140 3.67 -1.89 24.52
C ASP A 140 4.02 -2.50 23.15
N TYR A 141 3.36 -2.00 22.13
CA TYR A 141 3.75 -2.17 20.74
C TYR A 141 4.27 -0.84 20.22
N LYS A 142 5.51 -0.84 19.74
CA LYS A 142 6.04 0.29 18.98
C LYS A 142 5.86 -0.01 17.50
N ALA A 143 5.24 0.91 16.76
CA ALA A 143 5.11 0.77 15.30
C ALA A 143 6.47 0.73 14.59
N PHE A 144 7.51 1.31 15.22
CA PHE A 144 8.87 1.29 14.74
C PHE A 144 9.86 1.51 15.88
N GLU A 145 11.07 0.99 15.69
CA GLU A 145 12.25 1.30 16.50
C GLU A 145 13.31 1.86 15.56
N ALA A 146 13.83 3.05 15.87
CA ALA A 146 14.84 3.70 15.06
C ALA A 146 16.20 3.04 15.30
N VAL A 147 16.88 2.61 14.24
CA VAL A 147 18.25 2.11 14.34
C VAL A 147 19.29 3.23 14.28
N ALA A 148 18.91 4.37 13.72
CA ALA A 148 19.71 5.59 13.70
C ALA A 148 18.81 6.82 13.63
N THR A 149 19.34 7.93 14.12
CA THR A 149 18.82 9.27 13.88
C THR A 149 19.92 10.06 13.19
N ILE A 150 19.62 10.67 12.05
CA ILE A 150 20.52 11.61 11.38
C ILE A 150 20.20 13.00 11.93
N HIS A 151 21.23 13.67 12.42
CA HIS A 151 21.15 14.97 13.07
C HIS A 151 21.56 16.11 12.14
N GLU A 152 21.23 17.35 12.53
CA GLU A 152 21.69 18.54 11.80
C GLU A 152 23.22 18.54 11.62
N GLY A 153 23.64 18.77 10.38
CA GLY A 153 25.06 18.78 9.99
C GLY A 153 25.64 17.42 9.60
N GLU A 154 24.92 16.32 9.83
CA GLU A 154 25.33 14.99 9.37
C GLU A 154 24.94 14.74 7.91
N SER A 155 25.77 14.00 7.18
CA SER A 155 25.54 13.67 5.78
C SER A 155 24.75 12.37 5.66
N LEU A 156 23.53 12.45 5.12
CA LEU A 156 22.70 11.27 4.84
C LEU A 156 23.42 10.30 3.89
N ALA A 157 24.09 10.81 2.85
CA ALA A 157 24.81 9.96 1.91
C ALA A 157 26.03 9.29 2.55
N GLU A 158 26.76 9.99 3.43
CA GLU A 158 27.90 9.41 4.14
C GLU A 158 27.46 8.29 5.07
N TYR A 159 26.42 8.54 5.88
CA TYR A 159 25.86 7.52 6.74
C TYR A 159 25.41 6.29 5.95
N VAL A 160 24.61 6.49 4.89
CA VAL A 160 24.05 5.37 4.09
C VAL A 160 25.15 4.55 3.43
N ASN A 161 26.22 5.18 2.93
CA ASN A 161 27.25 4.49 2.18
C ASN A 161 28.37 3.89 3.05
N ASN A 162 28.62 4.44 4.25
CA ASN A 162 29.79 4.09 5.06
C ASN A 162 29.45 3.54 6.46
N ASP A 163 28.39 4.04 7.10
CA ASP A 163 28.11 3.75 8.52
C ASP A 163 26.89 2.84 8.71
N MET A 164 25.96 2.83 7.75
CA MET A 164 24.78 1.99 7.78
C MET A 164 25.20 0.51 7.70
N PRO A 165 24.88 -0.31 8.72
CA PRO A 165 25.24 -1.72 8.67
C PRO A 165 24.40 -2.46 7.63
N ASP A 166 24.93 -3.57 7.12
CA ASP A 166 24.13 -4.48 6.31
C ASP A 166 23.07 -5.18 7.17
N PHE A 167 21.84 -5.18 6.67
CA PHE A 167 20.72 -5.80 7.36
C PHE A 167 20.27 -7.09 6.67
N ALA A 168 19.70 -8.00 7.45
CA ALA A 168 19.04 -9.17 6.88
C ALA A 168 17.87 -8.70 5.99
N GLN A 169 17.75 -9.24 4.77
CA GLN A 169 16.77 -8.77 3.77
C GLN A 169 15.30 -8.93 4.18
N ASN A 170 15.04 -9.73 5.21
CA ASN A 170 13.71 -9.92 5.81
C ASN A 170 13.40 -8.93 6.94
N LEU A 171 14.32 -8.01 7.28
CA LEU A 171 14.17 -7.04 8.35
C LEU A 171 14.25 -5.62 7.79
N GLU A 172 13.15 -4.88 7.93
CA GLU A 172 13.09 -3.45 7.58
C GLU A 172 13.64 -2.59 8.73
N GLN A 173 14.42 -1.57 8.38
CA GLN A 173 15.06 -0.67 9.33
C GLN A 173 14.52 0.73 9.24
N CYS A 174 14.36 1.39 10.39
CA CYS A 174 13.93 2.77 10.44
C CYS A 174 15.11 3.70 10.74
N ILE A 175 15.39 4.62 9.84
CA ILE A 175 16.32 5.74 10.06
C ILE A 175 15.47 6.99 10.19
N VAL A 176 15.62 7.69 11.32
CA VAL A 176 14.90 8.91 11.61
C VAL A 176 15.73 10.11 11.14
N LEU A 177 15.06 11.07 10.52
CA LEU A 177 15.61 12.39 10.24
C LEU A 177 15.11 13.35 11.32
N GLU A 178 16.02 14.07 11.99
CA GLU A 178 15.67 15.06 13.00
C GLU A 178 14.66 16.09 12.46
N SER A 179 13.64 16.39 13.26
CA SER A 179 12.49 17.19 12.89
C SER A 179 12.87 18.62 12.46
N GLY A 180 12.29 19.11 11.37
CA GLY A 180 12.50 20.47 10.83
C GLY A 180 13.89 20.73 10.22
N VAL A 181 14.83 19.78 10.31
CA VAL A 181 16.19 19.93 9.79
C VAL A 181 16.19 19.86 8.26
N THR A 182 17.07 20.63 7.63
CA THR A 182 17.33 20.57 6.19
C THR A 182 18.66 19.87 5.90
N TYR A 183 18.60 18.75 5.17
CA TYR A 183 19.74 17.95 4.77
C TYR A 183 20.09 18.23 3.30
N GLN A 184 21.34 18.61 3.05
CA GLN A 184 21.87 18.71 1.69
C GLN A 184 22.33 17.33 1.24
N LEU A 185 21.75 16.82 0.16
CA LEU A 185 22.14 15.56 -0.46
C LEU A 185 22.95 15.89 -1.72
N ASP A 186 24.26 16.10 -1.54
CA ASP A 186 25.20 16.43 -2.62
C ASP A 186 25.96 15.21 -3.15
N ALA A 187 25.62 14.02 -2.66
CA ALA A 187 26.13 12.74 -3.15
C ALA A 187 25.00 11.71 -3.19
N ILE A 188 25.22 10.63 -3.93
CA ILE A 188 24.28 9.50 -3.96
C ILE A 188 24.26 8.80 -2.60
N ALA A 189 23.07 8.62 -2.02
CA ALA A 189 22.82 7.69 -0.93
C ALA A 189 22.30 6.37 -1.54
N ASP A 190 23.14 5.33 -1.58
CA ASP A 190 22.77 4.02 -2.12
C ASP A 190 22.44 3.04 -0.98
N PHE A 191 21.15 2.76 -0.82
CA PHE A 191 20.66 1.85 0.22
C PHE A 191 20.98 0.37 -0.07
N GLY A 192 21.53 0.05 -1.24
CA GLY A 192 21.88 -1.32 -1.60
C GLY A 192 20.66 -2.24 -1.54
N MET A 193 20.86 -3.46 -1.04
CA MET A 193 19.78 -4.46 -0.91
C MET A 193 18.98 -4.31 0.40
N ASN A 194 19.29 -3.31 1.23
CA ASN A 194 18.63 -3.13 2.51
C ASN A 194 17.18 -2.69 2.32
N ALA A 195 16.31 -3.09 3.26
CA ALA A 195 14.95 -2.57 3.36
C ALA A 195 14.94 -1.45 4.39
N VAL A 196 14.71 -0.21 3.94
CA VAL A 196 14.86 0.99 4.78
C VAL A 196 13.59 1.84 4.74
N THR A 197 13.22 2.35 5.90
CA THR A 197 12.29 3.47 6.08
C THR A 197 13.09 4.69 6.52
N LEU A 198 13.15 5.71 5.66
CA LEU A 198 13.53 7.07 6.04
C LEU A 198 12.29 7.78 6.59
N ARG A 199 12.36 8.22 7.84
CA ARG A 199 11.21 8.76 8.56
C ARG A 199 11.48 10.18 9.05
N GLY A 200 10.61 11.10 8.66
CA GLY A 200 10.50 12.42 9.26
C GLY A 200 9.33 12.53 10.23
N ASP A 201 9.28 13.67 10.92
CA ASP A 201 8.17 14.05 11.78
C ASP A 201 6.97 14.55 10.97
N VAL A 202 5.74 14.27 11.41
CA VAL A 202 4.50 14.61 10.68
C VAL A 202 4.20 16.11 10.74
N GLU A 203 4.44 16.74 11.89
CA GLU A 203 4.05 18.12 12.17
C GLU A 203 5.14 19.10 11.71
N ASN A 204 6.40 18.70 11.87
CA ASN A 204 7.57 19.48 11.52
C ASN A 204 8.53 18.63 10.67
N ARG A 205 8.12 18.43 9.41
CA ARG A 205 8.82 17.58 8.44
C ARG A 205 10.25 18.06 8.19
N PRO A 206 11.26 17.18 8.25
CA PRO A 206 12.58 17.49 7.71
C PRO A 206 12.54 17.66 6.20
N THR A 207 13.55 18.34 5.67
CA THR A 207 13.71 18.59 4.23
C THR A 207 14.98 17.94 3.71
N ILE A 208 14.88 17.15 2.64
CA ILE A 208 16.03 16.70 1.85
C ILE A 208 16.10 17.58 0.61
N VAL A 209 17.21 18.29 0.43
CA VAL A 209 17.51 19.02 -0.79
C VAL A 209 18.40 18.16 -1.66
N ILE A 210 17.89 17.70 -2.80
CA ILE A 210 18.66 16.86 -3.74
C ILE A 210 19.47 17.79 -4.63
N GLY A 211 20.79 17.82 -4.39
CA GLY A 211 21.75 18.57 -5.18
C GLY A 211 21.96 17.97 -6.57
N THR A 212 22.82 18.60 -7.37
CA THR A 212 23.12 18.16 -8.75
C THR A 212 23.73 16.77 -8.80
N ASP A 213 24.62 16.44 -7.86
CA ASP A 213 25.27 15.13 -7.75
C ASP A 213 24.57 14.19 -6.74
N GLY A 214 23.47 14.68 -6.15
CA GLY A 214 22.64 13.95 -5.19
C GLY A 214 21.71 12.92 -5.82
N GLY A 215 21.34 11.91 -5.04
CA GLY A 215 20.29 10.99 -5.43
C GLY A 215 20.02 9.92 -4.37
N LEU A 216 18.79 9.39 -4.37
CA LEU A 216 18.42 8.24 -3.56
C LEU A 216 18.40 7.01 -4.47
N VAL A 217 19.25 6.02 -4.17
CA VAL A 217 19.38 4.80 -4.96
C VAL A 217 19.05 3.57 -4.12
N THR A 218 18.34 2.61 -4.69
CA THR A 218 18.06 1.34 -4.01
C THR A 218 17.97 0.16 -4.96
N GLN A 219 18.21 -1.04 -4.43
CA GLN A 219 17.81 -2.32 -5.01
C GLN A 219 17.05 -3.20 -4.00
N GLY A 220 16.79 -2.69 -2.80
CA GLY A 220 15.93 -3.25 -1.78
C GLY A 220 14.64 -2.44 -1.63
N GLY A 221 14.01 -2.54 -0.46
CA GLY A 221 12.83 -1.73 -0.13
C GLY A 221 13.23 -0.32 0.32
N LEU A 222 12.49 0.69 -0.09
CA LEU A 222 12.72 2.06 0.36
C LEU A 222 11.41 2.79 0.61
N LYS A 223 11.09 3.04 1.87
CA LYS A 223 9.97 3.89 2.28
C LYS A 223 10.50 5.24 2.72
N ILE A 224 9.85 6.31 2.30
CA ILE A 224 10.11 7.67 2.74
C ILE A 224 8.79 8.20 3.28
N LYS A 225 8.80 8.58 4.56
CA LYS A 225 7.60 8.99 5.29
C LYS A 225 7.77 10.37 5.90
N ASN A 226 6.82 11.27 5.62
CA ASN A 226 6.75 12.60 6.23
C ASN A 226 8.02 13.44 6.02
N VAL A 227 8.51 13.46 4.78
CA VAL A 227 9.71 14.22 4.40
C VAL A 227 9.34 15.22 3.30
N ASN A 228 9.86 16.43 3.41
CA ASN A 228 9.87 17.40 2.32
C ASN A 228 11.06 17.09 1.40
N ILE A 229 10.88 17.08 0.09
CA ILE A 229 11.96 16.82 -0.87
C ILE A 229 12.03 17.96 -1.87
N ASP A 230 13.11 18.71 -1.82
CA ASP A 230 13.43 19.77 -2.76
C ASP A 230 14.24 19.21 -3.93
N CYS A 231 13.61 19.17 -5.12
CA CYS A 231 14.26 18.70 -6.35
C CYS A 231 14.73 19.84 -7.26
N THR A 232 14.85 21.06 -6.74
CA THR A 232 15.17 22.25 -7.56
C THR A 232 16.51 22.10 -8.28
N GLU A 233 17.54 21.58 -7.61
CA GLU A 233 18.87 21.38 -8.20
C GLU A 233 19.12 19.95 -8.72
N MET A 234 18.14 19.05 -8.53
CA MET A 234 18.26 17.62 -8.88
C MET A 234 18.52 17.42 -10.37
N SER A 235 19.62 16.73 -10.69
CA SER A 235 19.92 16.29 -12.06
C SER A 235 19.47 14.84 -12.34
N ALA A 236 19.30 14.04 -11.28
CA ALA A 236 18.87 12.65 -11.36
C ALA A 236 17.53 12.49 -12.11
N LYS A 237 17.38 11.37 -12.81
CA LYS A 237 16.16 11.09 -13.61
C LYS A 237 14.97 10.64 -12.76
N GLY A 238 15.21 10.17 -11.54
CA GLY A 238 14.20 9.81 -10.56
C GLY A 238 14.58 10.37 -9.20
N VAL A 239 13.61 10.86 -8.43
CA VAL A 239 13.79 11.14 -6.99
C VAL A 239 14.31 9.89 -6.29
N ILE A 240 13.73 8.74 -6.63
CA ILE A 240 14.24 7.41 -6.33
C ILE A 240 14.68 6.76 -7.64
N SER A 241 15.94 6.36 -7.70
CA SER A 241 16.48 5.59 -8.83
C SER A 241 16.78 4.17 -8.37
N LEU A 242 16.47 3.18 -9.21
CA LEU A 242 16.91 1.81 -8.96
C LEU A 242 18.37 1.66 -9.39
N SER A 243 19.08 0.71 -8.79
CA SER A 243 20.50 0.53 -9.07
C SER A 243 20.78 0.31 -10.58
N SER A 244 21.80 0.99 -11.09
CA SER A 244 22.33 0.76 -12.45
C SER A 244 23.20 -0.51 -12.55
N THR A 245 23.64 -1.01 -11.39
CA THR A 245 24.48 -2.20 -11.22
C THR A 245 23.79 -3.18 -10.28
N PRO A 246 22.63 -3.72 -10.68
CA PRO A 246 21.85 -4.62 -9.84
C PRO A 246 22.63 -5.88 -9.45
N SER A 247 22.40 -6.37 -8.24
CA SER A 247 22.93 -7.66 -7.77
C SER A 247 22.28 -8.84 -8.49
N GLU A 248 23.10 -9.78 -8.98
CA GLU A 248 22.63 -11.04 -9.59
C GLU A 248 21.85 -11.95 -8.61
N ALA A 249 22.01 -11.73 -7.30
CA ALA A 249 21.21 -12.38 -6.27
C ALA A 249 19.72 -12.01 -6.34
N LEU A 250 19.38 -10.88 -6.96
CA LEU A 250 18.01 -10.39 -7.10
C LEU A 250 17.33 -10.85 -8.39
N THR A 251 18.02 -11.61 -9.25
CA THR A 251 17.40 -12.14 -10.47
C THR A 251 16.26 -13.09 -10.12
N THR A 252 15.25 -13.15 -10.99
CA THR A 252 14.13 -14.09 -10.83
C THR A 252 14.58 -15.53 -10.61
N THR A 253 15.66 -15.94 -11.31
CA THR A 253 16.26 -17.26 -11.19
C THR A 253 16.91 -17.48 -9.82
N SER A 254 17.75 -16.53 -9.35
CA SER A 254 18.40 -16.64 -8.04
C SER A 254 17.40 -16.61 -6.88
N LEU A 255 16.28 -15.91 -7.03
CA LEU A 255 15.19 -15.88 -6.05
C LEU A 255 14.23 -17.08 -6.14
N GLY A 256 14.47 -18.01 -7.06
CA GLY A 256 13.72 -19.26 -7.17
C GLY A 256 12.32 -19.12 -7.79
N TYR A 257 12.03 -18.02 -8.49
CA TYR A 257 10.78 -17.90 -9.24
C TYR A 257 10.72 -18.93 -10.37
N GLN A 258 9.53 -19.44 -10.65
CA GLN A 258 9.30 -20.47 -11.66
C GLN A 258 8.13 -20.08 -12.57
N GLY A 259 8.24 -20.40 -13.87
CA GLY A 259 7.17 -20.16 -14.84
C GLY A 259 7.65 -20.32 -16.28
N GLY A 260 6.77 -20.79 -17.16
CA GLY A 260 7.13 -21.07 -18.56
C GLY A 260 7.47 -19.83 -19.40
N SER A 261 7.09 -18.64 -18.94
CA SER A 261 7.36 -17.35 -19.60
C SER A 261 8.18 -16.39 -18.72
N LEU A 262 8.85 -16.91 -17.69
CA LEU A 262 9.63 -16.13 -16.75
C LEU A 262 10.80 -15.44 -17.45
N MET A 263 11.00 -14.17 -17.11
CA MET A 263 12.15 -13.38 -17.53
C MET A 263 13.30 -13.64 -16.56
N ALA A 264 14.18 -14.57 -16.93
CA ALA A 264 15.27 -15.06 -16.08
C ALA A 264 16.23 -13.96 -15.59
N ASP A 265 16.37 -12.88 -16.36
CA ASP A 265 17.28 -11.74 -16.12
C ASP A 265 16.56 -10.48 -15.59
N CYS A 266 15.34 -10.63 -15.08
CA CYS A 266 14.64 -9.56 -14.36
C CYS A 266 15.09 -9.52 -12.90
N TYR A 267 15.43 -8.34 -12.39
CA TYR A 267 15.81 -8.11 -11.01
C TYR A 267 14.57 -7.74 -10.19
N ILE A 268 14.36 -8.39 -9.05
CA ILE A 268 13.13 -8.28 -8.28
C ILE A 268 13.36 -7.54 -6.97
N ILE A 269 12.51 -6.55 -6.71
CA ILE A 269 12.40 -5.90 -5.40
C ILE A 269 11.10 -6.39 -4.76
N ASN A 270 11.23 -7.25 -3.74
CA ASN A 270 10.09 -7.79 -3.00
C ASN A 270 9.59 -6.85 -1.90
N ASN A 271 10.50 -6.13 -1.24
CA ASN A 271 10.11 -5.14 -0.24
C ASN A 271 9.52 -3.90 -0.92
N PRO A 272 8.51 -3.25 -0.33
CA PRO A 272 7.82 -2.15 -0.99
C PRO A 272 8.70 -0.90 -1.12
N ILE A 273 8.41 -0.09 -2.14
CA ILE A 273 8.94 1.27 -2.28
C ILE A 273 7.77 2.25 -2.07
N ILE A 274 7.87 3.15 -1.09
CA ILE A 274 6.73 3.98 -0.66
C ILE A 274 7.16 5.43 -0.48
N LEU A 275 6.37 6.35 -1.02
CA LEU A 275 6.36 7.77 -0.65
C LEU A 275 5.05 8.06 0.07
N GLN A 276 5.12 8.43 1.35
CA GLN A 276 3.92 8.63 2.16
C GLN A 276 4.02 9.91 2.98
N GLY A 277 2.97 10.74 2.96
CA GLY A 277 2.97 11.99 3.72
C GLY A 277 4.04 12.99 3.26
N CYS A 278 4.58 12.82 2.05
CA CYS A 278 5.71 13.58 1.55
C CYS A 278 5.25 14.79 0.73
N ASN A 279 6.02 15.87 0.81
CA ASN A 279 5.84 17.03 -0.08
C ASN A 279 7.04 17.14 -1.01
N LEU A 280 6.82 17.09 -2.31
CA LEU A 280 7.88 17.18 -3.31
C LEU A 280 7.71 18.47 -4.09
N LYS A 281 8.77 19.26 -4.23
CA LYS A 281 8.76 20.44 -5.10
C LYS A 281 9.78 20.35 -6.23
N ASN A 282 9.46 20.99 -7.34
CA ASN A 282 10.29 21.09 -8.54
C ASN A 282 10.79 19.75 -9.10
N VAL A 283 9.96 18.70 -9.09
CA VAL A 283 10.34 17.43 -9.73
C VAL A 283 10.39 17.62 -11.26
N LYS A 284 11.60 17.80 -11.80
CA LYS A 284 11.84 18.06 -13.23
C LYS A 284 11.75 16.81 -14.10
N ASN A 285 12.16 15.66 -13.55
CA ASN A 285 12.17 14.37 -14.24
C ASN A 285 11.06 13.47 -13.69
N GLY A 286 11.40 12.27 -13.22
CA GLY A 286 10.46 11.34 -12.60
C GLY A 286 10.62 11.24 -11.09
N ILE A 287 9.66 10.55 -10.48
CA ILE A 287 9.70 10.11 -9.09
C ILE A 287 10.45 8.78 -8.99
N LEU A 288 10.16 7.83 -9.88
CA LEU A 288 10.80 6.52 -9.91
C LEU A 288 11.46 6.29 -11.28
N TYR A 289 12.72 5.87 -11.26
CA TYR A 289 13.46 5.50 -12.46
C TYR A 289 14.19 4.17 -12.31
N ASP A 290 13.92 3.22 -13.20
CA ASP A 290 14.54 1.89 -13.21
C ASP A 290 15.98 1.83 -13.77
N ASN A 291 16.57 2.98 -14.07
CA ASN A 291 17.90 3.05 -14.70
C ASN A 291 18.02 2.33 -16.05
N GLY A 292 16.89 2.11 -16.74
CA GLY A 292 16.84 1.34 -17.98
C GLY A 292 17.15 -0.14 -17.80
N LYS A 293 17.12 -0.66 -16.57
CA LYS A 293 17.31 -2.08 -16.25
C LYS A 293 15.97 -2.80 -16.11
N LYS A 294 15.99 -4.13 -16.22
CA LYS A 294 14.81 -5.00 -16.08
C LYS A 294 14.44 -5.16 -14.62
N TRP A 295 13.80 -4.15 -14.04
CA TRP A 295 13.33 -4.21 -12.66
C TRP A 295 11.85 -4.61 -12.56
N GLY A 296 11.58 -5.67 -11.80
CA GLY A 296 10.26 -6.06 -11.34
C GLY A 296 10.05 -5.58 -9.90
N ILE A 297 9.23 -4.56 -9.71
CA ILE A 297 8.93 -4.01 -8.38
C ILE A 297 7.62 -4.64 -7.90
N ARG A 298 7.65 -5.27 -6.73
CA ARG A 298 6.46 -5.93 -6.18
C ARG A 298 5.38 -4.92 -5.83
N ASP A 299 5.74 -3.86 -5.13
CA ASP A 299 4.80 -2.89 -4.59
C ASP A 299 5.43 -1.48 -4.62
N PHE A 300 4.76 -0.55 -5.30
CA PHE A 300 5.15 0.86 -5.33
C PHE A 300 3.96 1.74 -4.96
N ARG A 301 4.15 2.64 -3.98
CA ARG A 301 3.06 3.48 -3.46
C ARG A 301 3.44 4.96 -3.38
N ILE A 302 2.50 5.84 -3.76
CA ILE A 302 2.51 7.28 -3.46
C ILE A 302 1.21 7.60 -2.71
N MET A 303 1.30 8.00 -1.45
CA MET A 303 0.15 8.14 -0.57
C MET A 303 0.19 9.42 0.23
N ASN A 304 -0.97 10.05 0.44
CA ASN A 304 -1.11 11.20 1.33
C ASN A 304 -0.08 12.31 1.04
N SER A 305 0.28 12.53 -0.23
CA SER A 305 1.42 13.38 -0.62
C SER A 305 0.99 14.53 -1.52
N ILE A 306 1.75 15.64 -1.51
CA ILE A 306 1.64 16.68 -2.54
C ILE A 306 2.92 16.67 -3.37
N VAL A 307 2.78 16.52 -4.69
CA VAL A 307 3.90 16.48 -5.62
C VAL A 307 3.74 17.58 -6.65
N GLN A 308 4.59 18.60 -6.56
CA GLN A 308 4.74 19.63 -7.57
C GLN A 308 5.85 19.24 -8.56
N LEU A 309 5.42 18.99 -9.79
CA LEU A 309 6.27 18.76 -10.94
C LEU A 309 6.68 20.09 -11.57
N ASN A 310 7.90 20.12 -12.10
CA ASN A 310 8.35 21.13 -13.05
C ASN A 310 8.88 20.42 -14.31
N ASN A 311 8.09 19.45 -14.77
CA ASN A 311 8.46 18.56 -15.86
C ASN A 311 7.98 19.16 -17.18
N SER A 312 8.95 19.65 -17.98
CA SER A 312 8.73 20.18 -19.32
C SER A 312 9.26 19.25 -20.43
N GLY A 313 9.80 18.09 -20.05
CA GLY A 313 10.53 17.19 -20.93
C GLY A 313 9.85 15.84 -21.17
N SER A 314 10.59 14.93 -21.80
CA SER A 314 10.12 13.61 -22.25
C SER A 314 10.27 12.48 -21.23
N ASN A 315 10.59 12.80 -19.97
CA ASN A 315 10.82 11.80 -18.92
C ASN A 315 9.50 11.45 -18.19
N PRO A 316 9.13 10.16 -18.12
CA PRO A 316 7.94 9.74 -17.37
C PRO A 316 8.08 9.98 -15.87
N ILE A 317 6.94 10.12 -15.17
CA ILE A 317 6.94 10.28 -13.71
C ILE A 317 7.28 8.97 -13.00
N ILE A 318 6.70 7.86 -13.45
CA ILE A 318 7.05 6.52 -13.02
C ILE A 318 7.59 5.78 -14.24
N ASN A 319 8.91 5.63 -14.30
CA ASN A 319 9.62 5.11 -15.46
C ASN A 319 10.26 3.75 -15.16
N VAL A 320 9.53 2.69 -15.53
CA VAL A 320 9.92 1.28 -15.41
C VAL A 320 9.92 0.60 -16.78
N ALA A 321 10.48 1.31 -17.77
CA ALA A 321 10.44 0.94 -19.18
C ALA A 321 11.63 0.08 -19.66
N GLY A 322 12.62 -0.17 -18.79
CA GLY A 322 13.85 -0.94 -19.02
C GLY A 322 13.65 -2.44 -19.23
N GLY A 323 12.41 -2.92 -19.13
CA GLY A 323 12.01 -4.30 -19.46
C GLY A 323 11.23 -5.02 -18.37
N GLY A 324 11.00 -4.38 -17.22
CA GLY A 324 10.15 -4.89 -16.15
C GLY A 324 8.88 -4.04 -15.95
N GLY A 325 8.48 -3.82 -14.70
CA GLY A 325 7.25 -3.12 -14.34
C GLY A 325 6.98 -3.16 -12.83
N VAL A 326 5.95 -2.44 -12.39
CA VAL A 326 5.42 -2.57 -11.03
C VAL A 326 4.25 -3.56 -11.06
N LYS A 327 4.25 -4.55 -10.16
CA LYS A 327 3.15 -5.51 -10.01
C LYS A 327 1.95 -4.86 -9.35
N ASP A 328 2.12 -4.26 -8.18
CA ASP A 328 1.07 -3.58 -7.43
C ASP A 328 1.42 -2.09 -7.30
N LEU A 329 0.73 -1.23 -8.06
CA LEU A 329 0.90 0.23 -8.02
C LEU A 329 -0.25 0.85 -7.24
N THR A 330 0.07 1.68 -6.24
CA THR A 330 -0.92 2.50 -5.52
C THR A 330 -0.57 3.98 -5.60
N VAL A 331 -1.51 4.81 -6.07
CA VAL A 331 -1.46 6.27 -5.91
C VAL A 331 -2.75 6.69 -5.23
N LYS A 332 -2.67 7.25 -4.02
CA LYS A 332 -3.87 7.51 -3.21
C LYS A 332 -3.79 8.78 -2.40
N ASN A 333 -4.92 9.46 -2.23
CA ASN A 333 -5.07 10.64 -1.35
C ASN A 333 -3.99 11.70 -1.61
N SER A 334 -3.67 11.92 -2.88
CA SER A 334 -2.51 12.72 -3.26
C SER A 334 -2.87 13.77 -4.31
N THR A 335 -2.18 14.90 -4.25
CA THR A 335 -2.25 15.94 -5.27
C THR A 335 -0.96 15.93 -6.05
N ILE A 336 -1.05 15.71 -7.35
CA ILE A 336 0.10 15.73 -8.26
C ILE A 336 -0.19 16.77 -9.32
N TYR A 337 0.59 17.85 -9.34
CA TYR A 337 0.38 18.95 -10.27
C TYR A 337 1.67 19.39 -10.95
N ASN A 338 1.55 19.95 -12.15
CA ASN A 338 2.70 20.43 -12.90
C ASN A 338 2.60 21.94 -13.14
N LEU A 339 3.72 22.65 -12.98
CA LEU A 339 3.84 24.05 -13.35
C LEU A 339 3.93 24.22 -14.87
N SER A 340 4.53 23.24 -15.56
CA SER A 340 4.66 23.25 -17.01
C SER A 340 3.39 22.74 -17.69
N THR A 341 2.89 23.50 -18.67
CA THR A 341 1.81 23.09 -19.58
C THR A 341 2.31 22.32 -20.81
N LYS A 342 3.63 22.12 -20.94
CA LYS A 342 4.29 21.50 -22.11
C LYS A 342 4.69 20.04 -21.88
N ALA A 343 4.24 19.41 -20.80
CA ALA A 343 4.62 18.05 -20.45
C ALA A 343 4.25 17.06 -21.57
N ASN A 344 5.26 16.38 -22.13
CA ASN A 344 5.13 15.50 -23.31
C ASN A 344 5.58 14.05 -23.04
N ALA A 345 5.63 13.66 -21.77
CA ALA A 345 5.91 12.30 -21.31
C ALA A 345 4.65 11.67 -20.70
N PRO A 346 4.61 10.36 -20.42
CA PRO A 346 3.50 9.73 -19.70
C PRO A 346 3.68 9.76 -18.18
N PHE A 347 2.59 9.71 -17.41
CA PHE A 347 2.67 9.56 -15.96
C PHE A 347 3.25 8.18 -15.60
N LEU A 348 2.75 7.12 -16.25
CA LEU A 348 3.26 5.75 -16.11
C LEU A 348 3.88 5.27 -17.42
N LYS A 349 5.11 4.77 -17.37
CA LYS A 349 5.74 4.08 -18.50
C LYS A 349 6.32 2.73 -18.09
N TYR A 350 5.70 1.67 -18.59
CA TYR A 350 6.12 0.29 -18.36
C TYR A 350 6.80 -0.29 -19.60
N SER A 351 7.21 -1.54 -19.54
CA SER A 351 7.80 -2.27 -20.68
C SER A 351 6.82 -3.20 -21.41
N ASN A 352 5.53 -3.20 -21.03
CA ASN A 352 4.53 -4.21 -21.41
C ASN A 352 4.78 -5.61 -20.82
N ALA A 353 5.71 -5.74 -19.87
CA ALA A 353 5.91 -6.97 -19.11
C ALA A 353 4.71 -7.23 -18.18
N GLN A 354 4.11 -8.41 -18.31
CA GLN A 354 3.05 -8.87 -17.41
C GLN A 354 3.65 -9.35 -16.08
N PRO A 355 2.94 -9.21 -14.94
CA PRO A 355 3.41 -9.67 -13.64
C PRO A 355 3.91 -11.12 -13.64
N LYS A 356 3.19 -12.03 -14.31
CA LYS A 356 3.60 -13.42 -14.53
C LYS A 356 5.04 -13.62 -15.02
N LYS A 357 5.53 -12.73 -15.90
CA LYS A 357 6.89 -12.82 -16.45
C LYS A 357 7.97 -12.43 -15.43
N MET A 358 7.61 -11.71 -14.38
CA MET A 358 8.52 -11.21 -13.36
C MET A 358 8.41 -12.03 -12.06
N PHE A 359 7.19 -12.45 -11.71
CA PHE A 359 6.89 -13.10 -10.42
C PHE A 359 6.43 -14.56 -10.56
N GLY A 360 6.43 -15.11 -11.78
CA GLY A 360 6.13 -16.51 -12.04
C GLY A 360 4.64 -16.85 -12.06
N ASP A 361 4.34 -18.12 -12.29
CA ASP A 361 2.98 -18.63 -12.50
C ASP A 361 2.12 -18.61 -11.21
N ASN A 362 2.77 -18.76 -10.05
CA ASN A 362 2.12 -18.78 -8.74
C ASN A 362 1.78 -17.38 -8.20
N ASP A 363 2.35 -16.33 -8.79
CA ASP A 363 2.18 -14.93 -8.36
C ASP A 363 1.99 -14.02 -9.59
N GLN A 364 1.08 -14.46 -10.46
CA GLN A 364 0.94 -13.93 -11.83
C GLN A 364 0.04 -12.70 -11.95
N THR A 365 -0.61 -12.26 -10.87
CA THR A 365 -1.56 -11.14 -10.89
C THR A 365 -0.86 -9.81 -10.64
N GLY A 366 -1.55 -8.70 -10.88
CA GLY A 366 -1.07 -7.37 -10.51
C GLY A 366 -2.22 -6.37 -10.42
N SER A 367 -1.95 -5.18 -9.89
CA SER A 367 -2.97 -4.17 -9.66
C SER A 367 -2.47 -2.75 -9.97
N LEU A 368 -3.36 -1.92 -10.50
CA LEU A 368 -3.20 -0.48 -10.59
C LEU A 368 -4.33 0.20 -9.82
N THR A 369 -4.02 0.72 -8.63
CA THR A 369 -4.95 1.43 -7.75
C THR A 369 -4.60 2.92 -7.75
N ILE A 370 -5.42 3.73 -8.41
CA ILE A 370 -5.30 5.19 -8.42
C ILE A 370 -6.62 5.76 -7.89
N THR A 371 -6.66 6.16 -6.62
CA THR A 371 -7.91 6.57 -5.98
C THR A 371 -7.79 7.84 -5.16
N ASN A 372 -8.83 8.69 -5.19
CA ASN A 372 -8.87 9.90 -4.36
C ASN A 372 -7.65 10.81 -4.61
N ASN A 373 -7.33 11.07 -5.88
CA ASN A 373 -6.22 11.95 -6.24
C ASN A 373 -6.67 13.13 -7.07
N THR A 374 -5.99 14.25 -6.91
CA THR A 374 -6.11 15.40 -7.80
C THR A 374 -4.88 15.46 -8.70
N PHE A 375 -5.09 15.23 -10.01
CA PHE A 375 -4.08 15.44 -11.04
C PHE A 375 -4.34 16.75 -11.77
N SER A 376 -3.36 17.65 -11.81
CA SER A 376 -3.50 18.93 -12.51
C SER A 376 -2.32 19.20 -13.45
N ARG A 377 -2.59 19.33 -14.75
CA ARG A 377 -1.60 19.54 -15.82
C ARG A 377 -0.54 18.44 -15.91
N VAL A 378 -0.85 17.26 -15.37
CA VAL A 378 0.01 16.09 -15.46
C VAL A 378 -0.15 15.51 -16.86
N MET A 379 0.87 15.70 -17.69
CA MET A 379 0.89 15.22 -19.08
C MET A 379 -0.24 15.80 -19.94
N SER A 380 -0.47 17.10 -19.85
CA SER A 380 -1.52 17.87 -20.54
C SER A 380 -1.58 17.66 -22.06
N SER A 381 -0.51 17.16 -22.67
CA SER A 381 -0.42 16.95 -24.11
C SER A 381 -0.10 15.52 -24.55
N TYR A 382 0.04 14.57 -23.61
CA TYR A 382 0.47 13.19 -23.88
C TYR A 382 -0.37 12.17 -23.10
N LYS A 383 -0.19 10.87 -23.37
CA LYS A 383 -0.97 9.81 -22.71
C LYS A 383 -0.60 9.64 -21.24
N PHE A 384 -1.59 9.40 -20.38
CA PHE A 384 -1.36 9.16 -18.95
C PHE A 384 -0.57 7.87 -18.70
N GLY A 385 -0.95 6.77 -19.36
CA GLY A 385 -0.24 5.48 -19.29
C GLY A 385 0.39 5.11 -20.62
N ASP A 386 1.57 4.47 -20.58
CA ASP A 386 2.24 3.92 -21.76
C ASP A 386 2.82 2.52 -21.49
N ARG A 387 2.58 1.61 -22.44
CA ARG A 387 3.05 0.21 -22.40
C ARG A 387 2.69 -0.51 -21.10
N ILE A 388 1.56 -0.15 -20.50
CA ILE A 388 1.01 -0.89 -19.37
C ILE A 388 0.51 -2.24 -19.91
N PRO A 389 0.87 -3.38 -19.28
CA PRO A 389 0.43 -4.69 -19.73
C PRO A 389 -1.10 -4.76 -19.82
N ASN A 390 -1.62 -5.12 -21.00
CA ASN A 390 -3.05 -5.34 -21.20
C ASN A 390 -3.36 -6.83 -21.05
N ALA A 391 -3.78 -7.25 -19.84
CA ALA A 391 -4.02 -8.64 -19.51
C ALA A 391 -5.16 -8.81 -18.48
N ASN A 392 -5.86 -9.93 -18.52
CA ASN A 392 -6.96 -10.27 -17.58
C ASN A 392 -6.50 -10.68 -16.17
N ILE A 393 -5.18 -10.80 -15.98
CA ILE A 393 -4.52 -11.04 -14.68
C ILE A 393 -4.27 -9.72 -13.92
N ILE A 394 -4.68 -8.58 -14.48
CA ILE A 394 -4.52 -7.27 -13.87
C ILE A 394 -5.89 -6.76 -13.39
N THR A 395 -5.89 -6.12 -12.23
CA THR A 395 -7.03 -5.34 -11.73
C THR A 395 -6.71 -3.85 -11.79
N VAL A 396 -7.71 -3.04 -12.14
CA VAL A 396 -7.58 -1.58 -12.20
C VAL A 396 -8.67 -0.95 -11.34
N ASN A 397 -8.28 -0.10 -10.41
CA ASN A 397 -9.19 0.74 -9.65
C ASN A 397 -8.78 2.20 -9.82
N PHE A 398 -9.44 2.90 -10.73
CA PHE A 398 -9.23 4.34 -10.95
C PHE A 398 -10.48 5.05 -10.45
N SER A 399 -10.64 5.28 -9.15
CA SER A 399 -11.90 5.80 -8.60
C SER A 399 -11.73 7.09 -7.83
N TYR A 400 -12.73 7.96 -7.90
CA TYR A 400 -12.81 9.21 -7.13
C TYR A 400 -11.62 10.13 -7.40
N ASN A 401 -11.13 10.25 -8.64
CA ASN A 401 -10.04 11.15 -8.99
C ASN A 401 -10.56 12.38 -9.75
N ILE A 402 -9.84 13.50 -9.63
CA ILE A 402 -10.00 14.66 -10.51
C ILE A 402 -8.82 14.71 -11.48
N PHE A 403 -9.13 14.71 -12.78
CA PHE A 403 -8.16 14.85 -13.86
C PHE A 403 -8.34 16.21 -14.55
N HIS A 404 -7.64 17.23 -14.05
CA HIS A 404 -7.65 18.58 -14.62
C HIS A 404 -6.45 18.78 -15.56
N ASP A 405 -6.73 19.12 -16.81
CA ASP A 405 -5.75 19.26 -17.89
C ASP A 405 -4.82 18.03 -18.04
N VAL A 406 -5.43 16.84 -18.07
CA VAL A 406 -4.77 15.55 -18.29
C VAL A 406 -5.31 14.94 -19.58
N TYR A 407 -4.43 14.33 -20.39
CA TYR A 407 -4.81 13.77 -21.69
C TYR A 407 -4.72 12.23 -21.73
N GLN A 408 -5.73 11.58 -22.34
CA GLN A 408 -5.81 10.13 -22.52
C GLN A 408 -5.57 9.31 -21.24
N MET A 409 -6.32 9.62 -20.18
CA MET A 409 -6.35 8.85 -18.93
C MET A 409 -6.70 7.38 -19.19
N TYR A 410 -7.59 7.10 -20.15
CA TYR A 410 -8.04 5.77 -20.54
C TYR A 410 -6.89 4.81 -20.91
N GLN A 411 -5.71 5.33 -21.27
CA GLN A 411 -4.55 4.50 -21.63
C GLN A 411 -3.99 3.72 -20.44
N ALA A 412 -4.22 4.19 -19.20
CA ALA A 412 -3.87 3.44 -18.00
C ALA A 412 -4.99 2.50 -17.53
N VAL A 413 -6.22 2.69 -18.01
CA VAL A 413 -7.36 1.81 -17.72
C VAL A 413 -7.41 0.69 -18.77
N VAL A 414 -6.53 -0.31 -18.61
CA VAL A 414 -6.33 -1.36 -19.61
C VAL A 414 -7.58 -2.23 -19.83
N THR A 415 -7.89 -2.53 -21.09
CA THR A 415 -9.19 -3.07 -21.50
C THR A 415 -9.44 -4.54 -21.12
N GLN A 416 -8.39 -5.36 -21.00
CA GLN A 416 -8.53 -6.77 -20.59
C GLN A 416 -8.62 -6.95 -19.08
N ALA A 417 -8.24 -5.93 -18.30
CA ALA A 417 -8.34 -5.98 -16.85
C ALA A 417 -9.80 -5.87 -16.37
N THR A 418 -10.05 -6.43 -15.19
CA THR A 418 -11.20 -6.04 -14.37
C THR A 418 -10.97 -4.61 -13.90
N ARG A 419 -11.90 -3.70 -14.22
CA ARG A 419 -11.71 -2.26 -14.01
C ARG A 419 -12.92 -1.62 -13.33
N THR A 420 -12.64 -0.72 -12.40
CA THR A 420 -13.62 0.11 -11.69
C THR A 420 -13.23 1.57 -11.81
N THR A 421 -14.19 2.44 -12.18
CA THR A 421 -13.89 3.88 -12.40
C THR A 421 -14.92 4.86 -11.81
N ILE A 422 -15.49 4.53 -10.65
CA ILE A 422 -16.56 5.34 -10.06
C ILE A 422 -16.06 6.74 -9.66
N GLY A 423 -16.88 7.77 -9.92
CA GLY A 423 -16.67 9.11 -9.37
C GLY A 423 -15.50 9.90 -9.95
N ASN A 424 -14.89 9.48 -11.06
CA ASN A 424 -13.84 10.29 -11.70
C ASN A 424 -14.43 11.49 -12.45
N THR A 425 -13.72 12.62 -12.43
CA THR A 425 -13.96 13.77 -13.31
C THR A 425 -12.76 14.03 -14.21
N ILE A 426 -13.01 14.54 -15.43
CA ILE A 426 -11.95 14.93 -16.37
C ILE A 426 -12.30 16.22 -17.11
N PHE A 427 -11.32 17.10 -17.26
CA PHE A 427 -11.45 18.34 -18.03
C PHE A 427 -10.15 18.73 -18.70
N GLY A 428 -10.12 18.77 -20.03
CA GLY A 428 -8.95 19.19 -20.80
C GLY A 428 -8.91 20.69 -21.07
N VAL A 429 -7.75 21.33 -20.88
CA VAL A 429 -7.53 22.76 -21.15
C VAL A 429 -6.56 22.95 -22.32
N THR A 430 -5.37 22.36 -22.23
CA THR A 430 -4.32 22.39 -23.25
C THR A 430 -4.72 21.57 -24.47
N LYS A 431 -5.35 20.42 -24.25
CA LYS A 431 -6.01 19.61 -25.27
C LYS A 431 -7.44 19.35 -24.85
N THR A 432 -8.34 19.30 -25.82
CA THR A 432 -9.72 18.83 -25.57
C THR A 432 -9.69 17.42 -24.99
N THR A 433 -10.55 17.16 -23.99
CA THR A 433 -10.74 15.82 -23.42
C THR A 433 -10.91 14.79 -24.53
N HIS A 434 -10.17 13.69 -24.44
CA HIS A 434 -10.23 12.65 -25.46
C HIS A 434 -11.54 11.87 -25.32
N GLU A 435 -12.21 11.57 -26.44
CA GLU A 435 -13.51 10.89 -26.42
C GLU A 435 -13.51 9.56 -25.65
N ASN A 436 -12.45 8.75 -25.80
CA ASN A 436 -12.28 7.51 -25.05
C ASN A 436 -12.21 7.67 -23.53
N ASP A 437 -11.87 8.84 -22.99
CA ASP A 437 -11.89 9.08 -21.55
C ASP A 437 -13.33 9.13 -20.99
N ILE A 438 -14.32 9.43 -21.84
CA ILE A 438 -15.72 9.62 -21.42
C ILE A 438 -16.69 8.59 -22.06
N ASN A 439 -16.33 8.04 -23.23
CA ASN A 439 -17.19 7.10 -23.98
C ASN A 439 -16.90 5.63 -23.67
N ARG A 440 -15.71 5.30 -23.17
CA ARG A 440 -15.41 3.94 -22.74
C ARG A 440 -15.99 3.68 -21.36
N THR A 441 -16.22 2.40 -21.06
CA THR A 441 -16.80 1.98 -19.80
C THR A 441 -15.92 1.02 -19.01
N ASP A 442 -16.09 1.05 -17.70
CA ASP A 442 -15.54 0.09 -16.76
C ASP A 442 -16.24 -1.28 -16.87
N SER A 443 -15.85 -2.24 -16.04
CA SER A 443 -16.43 -3.59 -16.05
C SER A 443 -17.90 -3.63 -15.60
N ASN A 444 -18.42 -2.53 -15.03
CA ASN A 444 -19.80 -2.36 -14.57
C ASN A 444 -20.63 -1.47 -15.52
N GLY A 445 -20.09 -1.08 -16.68
CA GLY A 445 -20.78 -0.22 -17.64
C GLY A 445 -20.78 1.26 -17.29
N ARG A 446 -20.02 1.71 -16.28
CA ARG A 446 -19.88 3.13 -15.93
C ARG A 446 -18.87 3.81 -16.85
N PRO A 447 -19.03 5.09 -17.21
CA PRO A 447 -18.01 5.81 -17.96
C PRO A 447 -16.68 5.86 -17.19
N LEU A 448 -15.55 5.91 -17.91
CA LEU A 448 -14.24 5.98 -17.26
C LEU A 448 -14.05 7.29 -16.46
N ALA A 449 -14.61 8.39 -16.95
CA ALA A 449 -14.73 9.64 -16.23
C ALA A 449 -15.93 10.46 -16.75
N THR A 450 -16.43 11.36 -15.91
CA THR A 450 -17.42 12.36 -16.29
C THR A 450 -16.71 13.63 -16.74
N PHE A 451 -17.12 14.21 -17.88
CA PHE A 451 -16.62 15.50 -18.31
C PHE A 451 -17.15 16.61 -17.40
N GLU A 452 -16.28 17.22 -16.60
CA GLU A 452 -16.64 18.29 -15.67
C GLU A 452 -15.42 19.17 -15.38
N ASN A 453 -15.58 20.49 -15.54
CA ASN A 453 -14.58 21.43 -15.04
C ASN A 453 -14.66 21.50 -13.51
N PRO A 454 -13.58 21.16 -12.77
CA PRO A 454 -13.60 21.19 -11.32
C PRO A 454 -13.71 22.61 -10.74
N ASN A 455 -13.45 23.67 -11.51
CA ASN A 455 -13.54 25.07 -11.05
C ASN A 455 -12.85 25.29 -9.69
N PHE A 456 -11.60 24.84 -9.57
CA PHE A 456 -10.85 24.91 -8.31
C PHE A 456 -10.86 26.32 -7.71
N ALA A 457 -10.91 26.40 -6.38
CA ALA A 457 -10.83 27.68 -5.66
C ALA A 457 -9.55 28.46 -6.00
N GLY A 458 -8.42 27.75 -6.13
CA GLY A 458 -7.14 28.29 -6.55
C GLY A 458 -6.41 29.08 -5.46
N PRO A 459 -5.10 29.28 -5.62
CA PRO A 459 -4.30 29.07 -6.83
C PRO A 459 -3.84 27.60 -7.04
N ILE A 460 -3.60 27.19 -8.28
CA ILE A 460 -3.26 25.79 -8.66
C ILE A 460 -1.94 25.67 -9.45
N ASP A 461 -1.18 26.75 -9.53
CA ASP A 461 -0.03 26.94 -10.41
C ASP A 461 1.15 27.63 -9.70
N LEU A 462 1.17 27.59 -8.37
CA LEU A 462 2.29 28.09 -7.58
C LEU A 462 3.35 27.02 -7.38
N GLU A 463 4.61 27.44 -7.42
CA GLU A 463 5.71 26.66 -6.87
C GLU A 463 5.43 26.34 -5.39
N PHE A 464 5.67 25.09 -5.01
CA PHE A 464 5.30 24.60 -3.68
C PHE A 464 6.24 25.21 -2.62
N ASP A 465 5.64 25.89 -1.64
CA ASP A 465 6.35 26.56 -0.55
C ASP A 465 6.22 25.76 0.74
N PHE A 466 7.29 25.10 1.18
CA PHE A 466 7.29 24.27 2.39
C PHE A 466 6.92 25.03 3.68
N THR A 467 6.97 26.35 3.67
CA THR A 467 6.62 27.18 4.84
C THR A 467 5.12 27.48 4.93
N LYS A 468 4.34 27.16 3.89
CA LYS A 468 2.91 27.42 3.81
C LYS A 468 2.11 26.13 3.93
N THR A 469 0.92 26.25 4.52
CA THR A 469 -0.09 25.20 4.49
C THR A 469 -0.33 24.74 3.06
N ASN A 470 -0.22 23.43 2.85
CA ASN A 470 -0.37 22.77 1.55
C ASN A 470 0.46 23.40 0.42
N GLY A 471 1.61 24.01 0.74
CA GLY A 471 2.48 24.64 -0.26
C GLY A 471 1.96 25.97 -0.82
N GLY A 472 0.86 26.51 -0.27
CA GLY A 472 0.20 27.72 -0.75
C GLY A 472 -0.74 27.51 -1.94
N VAL A 473 -1.00 26.27 -2.36
CA VAL A 473 -1.98 25.94 -3.41
C VAL A 473 -3.31 25.51 -2.82
N ASP A 474 -4.38 25.64 -3.60
CA ASP A 474 -5.74 25.25 -3.22
C ASP A 474 -6.45 24.57 -4.39
N PHE A 475 -6.62 23.25 -4.25
CA PHE A 475 -7.33 22.40 -5.21
C PHE A 475 -8.75 22.02 -4.75
N THR A 476 -9.38 22.84 -3.89
CA THR A 476 -10.78 22.66 -3.48
C THR A 476 -11.70 22.71 -4.71
N PRO A 477 -12.35 21.59 -5.08
CA PRO A 477 -13.18 21.55 -6.26
C PRO A 477 -14.56 22.15 -5.99
N ARG A 478 -15.12 22.79 -7.02
CA ARG A 478 -16.47 23.38 -7.04
C ARG A 478 -17.39 22.74 -8.08
N GLY A 479 -16.88 21.74 -8.82
CA GLY A 479 -17.67 20.89 -9.72
C GLY A 479 -18.67 20.03 -8.95
N ASN A 480 -19.88 19.87 -9.50
CA ASN A 480 -20.97 19.17 -8.83
C ASN A 480 -20.68 17.67 -8.64
N VAL A 481 -20.17 17.02 -9.70
CA VAL A 481 -19.82 15.59 -9.68
C VAL A 481 -18.65 15.36 -8.74
N ALA A 482 -17.63 16.23 -8.79
CA ALA A 482 -16.52 16.15 -7.85
C ALA A 482 -17.01 16.26 -6.40
N ILE A 483 -17.90 17.19 -6.08
CA ILE A 483 -18.45 17.35 -4.73
C ILE A 483 -19.29 16.14 -4.31
N GLU A 484 -20.19 15.66 -5.18
CA GLU A 484 -21.09 14.53 -4.91
C GLU A 484 -20.30 13.27 -4.53
N TYR A 485 -19.25 12.97 -5.30
CA TYR A 485 -18.45 11.77 -5.11
C TYR A 485 -17.25 11.95 -4.18
N LYS A 486 -17.03 13.16 -3.64
CA LYS A 486 -15.78 13.53 -2.93
C LYS A 486 -14.55 13.13 -3.75
N ALA A 487 -14.59 13.43 -5.05
CA ALA A 487 -13.54 13.08 -5.98
C ALA A 487 -12.32 13.99 -5.81
N GLY A 488 -11.12 13.44 -5.98
CA GLY A 488 -9.90 14.17 -5.74
C GLY A 488 -9.31 13.83 -4.39
N ASP A 489 -8.24 14.54 -4.09
CA ASP A 489 -7.52 14.41 -2.83
C ASP A 489 -8.36 14.92 -1.65
N PRO A 490 -8.63 14.10 -0.62
CA PRO A 490 -9.54 14.43 0.47
C PRO A 490 -9.18 15.70 1.24
N ARG A 491 -7.88 16.08 1.27
CA ARG A 491 -7.40 17.26 2.01
C ARG A 491 -8.02 18.59 1.57
N TRP A 492 -8.66 18.62 0.41
CA TRP A 492 -9.30 19.83 -0.14
C TRP A 492 -10.80 19.92 0.16
N TYR A 493 -11.34 18.99 0.94
CA TYR A 493 -12.74 19.00 1.37
C TYR A 493 -12.92 19.33 2.85
N GLU A 494 -11.82 19.52 3.57
CA GLU A 494 -11.75 19.70 5.01
C GLU A 494 -11.92 21.17 5.42
#